data_AF-A0A7K7R0Z0-F1
#
_entry.id   AF-A0A7K7R0Z0-F1
#
_cell.length_a   1.000
_cell.length_b   1.000
_cell.length_c   1.000
_cell.angle_alpha   90.00
_cell.angle_beta   90.00
_cell.angle_gamma   90.00
#
_symmetry.space_group_name_H-M   'P 1'
#
loop_
_entity.id
_entity.type
_entity.pdbx_description
1 polymer ?
#
loop_
_entity_poly.entity_id
_entity_poly.type
_entity_poly.pdbx_seq_one_letter_code
_entity_poly.pdbx_strand_id
1 'polypeptide(L)'
;QDQQLRAVQEENESQRQKLLEDVAGYREQSKQHSLTILALEDRLLEATQQQKVLEEEKAALVGEIEAGMQHRKVFMGALPRGFPLAVRPALIFPRKLREELAVAQGTLLEKRAVISRLSRELSETRARMSDMRGELSEEQKVELEHSQRQLKHQEWEVNQLREKLSEMSSLVEEKDQALKAAAQELRYTLTSPKDSQTYAPQALFLCQVPGVWQQGCVYQTGQEPDFFQEPPSDLAEFGAKCRGLRHEETIQRQKEGLAELRERVKMLEKRQCSGAMKSNLEPLVVQMRDLKEKRIQQRGLELEPAPVLGEKLKAGKAGRQREVPEHVPHGGSFRISSWEVAEATDLGEKMYLDVIGALGSLVEMKELSGMQPLQHLPQERRAEVGLQRQKALELLYKKIRNLQVRLERKEEMLKGYEGSVEQLRQSQASLRRCQEEMSSLEDEAHREAEEKALLREALERMQLQLDREKRLRQAAKRHKV
;
A
#
# COMPACT_ATOMS: atom_id res chain seq x y z
N GLN A 1 42.88 9.67 20.72
CA GLN A 1 42.32 8.38 21.16
C GLN A 1 41.30 8.59 22.29
N ASP A 2 41.61 9.35 23.34
CA ASP A 2 40.68 9.61 24.45
C ASP A 2 39.37 10.36 24.10
N GLN A 3 39.37 11.20 23.06
CA GLN A 3 38.16 11.89 22.60
C GLN A 3 37.20 10.96 21.85
N GLN A 4 37.73 9.99 21.10
CA GLN A 4 36.91 9.00 20.39
C GLN A 4 36.29 8.00 21.36
N LEU A 5 37.03 7.60 22.41
CA LEU A 5 36.49 6.75 23.48
C LEU A 5 35.36 7.44 24.25
N ARG A 6 35.46 8.75 24.53
CA ARG A 6 34.39 9.52 25.16
C ARG A 6 33.14 9.63 24.29
N ALA A 7 33.29 9.92 23.00
CA ALA A 7 32.15 9.99 22.08
C ALA A 7 31.40 8.65 21.99
N VAL A 8 32.13 7.53 21.93
CA VAL A 8 31.52 6.19 21.93
C VAL A 8 30.83 5.87 23.26
N GLN A 9 31.38 6.32 24.39
CA GLN A 9 30.74 6.16 25.70
C GLN A 9 29.44 6.96 25.80
N GLU A 10 29.45 8.23 25.39
CA GLU A 10 28.27 9.10 25.36
C GLU A 10 27.18 8.55 24.42
N GLU A 11 27.57 8.02 23.26
CA GLU A 11 26.64 7.38 22.33
C GLU A 11 26.01 6.12 22.96
N ASN A 12 26.80 5.27 23.60
CA ASN A 12 26.30 4.07 24.29
C ASN A 12 25.35 4.42 25.45
N GLU A 13 25.66 5.47 26.21
CA GLU A 13 24.78 5.98 27.26
C GLU A 13 23.47 6.53 26.70
N SER A 14 23.52 7.27 25.59
CA SER A 14 22.32 7.76 24.91
C SER A 14 21.45 6.63 24.37
N GLN A 15 22.06 5.57 23.82
CA GLN A 15 21.34 4.37 23.36
C GLN A 15 20.70 3.63 24.53
N ARG A 16 21.40 3.50 25.66
CA ARG A 16 20.85 2.92 26.89
C ARG A 16 19.65 3.70 27.42
N GLN A 17 19.71 5.03 27.40
CA GLN A 17 18.59 5.87 27.83
C GLN A 17 17.36 5.68 26.92
N LYS A 18 17.55 5.70 25.60
CA LYS A 18 16.48 5.42 24.63
C LYS A 18 15.84 4.04 24.86
N LEU A 19 16.65 3.01 25.05
CA LEU A 19 16.14 1.66 25.34
C LEU A 19 15.34 1.60 26.65
N LEU A 20 15.75 2.34 27.68
CA LEU A 20 15.01 2.42 28.94
C LEU A 20 13.67 3.13 28.77
N GLU A 21 13.62 4.20 27.97
CA GLU A 21 12.39 4.90 27.62
C GLU A 21 11.43 4.01 26.82
N ASP A 22 11.95 3.27 25.83
CA ASP A 22 11.17 2.32 25.05
C ASP A 22 10.59 1.21 25.94
N VAL A 23 11.40 0.63 26.84
CA VAL A 23 10.95 -0.39 27.80
C VAL A 23 9.88 0.17 28.74
N ALA A 24 10.01 1.43 29.19
CA ALA A 24 8.99 2.07 30.00
C ALA A 24 7.68 2.28 29.22
N GLY A 25 7.78 2.68 27.96
CA GLY A 25 6.63 2.81 27.05
C GLY A 25 5.90 1.48 26.84
N TYR A 26 6.63 0.40 26.53
CA TYR A 26 6.04 -0.93 26.36
C TYR A 26 5.39 -1.45 27.65
N ARG A 27 6.00 -1.19 28.81
CA ARG A 27 5.40 -1.55 30.11
C ARG A 27 4.10 -0.81 30.34
N GLU A 28 4.03 0.47 30.01
CA GLU A 28 2.80 1.25 30.17
C GLU A 28 1.72 0.79 29.19
N GLN A 29 2.07 0.52 27.94
CA GLN A 29 1.16 -0.06 26.97
C GLN A 29 0.62 -1.42 27.45
N SER A 30 1.49 -2.28 27.98
CA SER A 30 1.09 -3.57 28.53
C SER A 30 0.10 -3.41 29.69
N LYS A 31 0.31 -2.45 30.60
CA LYS A 31 -0.65 -2.15 31.67
C LYS A 31 -2.00 -1.67 31.11
N GLN A 32 -1.98 -0.74 30.15
CA GLN A 32 -3.21 -0.24 29.53
C GLN A 32 -3.99 -1.35 28.83
N HIS A 33 -3.30 -2.25 28.14
CA HIS A 33 -3.92 -3.44 27.55
C HIS A 33 -4.52 -4.35 28.63
N SER A 34 -3.81 -4.62 29.72
CA SER A 34 -4.35 -5.42 30.83
C SER A 34 -5.61 -4.79 31.44
N LEU A 35 -5.63 -3.47 31.66
CA LEU A 35 -6.82 -2.76 32.16
C LEU A 35 -7.99 -2.83 31.17
N THR A 36 -7.70 -2.73 29.88
CA THR A 36 -8.71 -2.83 28.83
C THR A 36 -9.30 -4.24 28.78
N ILE A 37 -8.46 -5.28 28.90
CA ILE A 37 -8.90 -6.68 28.94
C ILE A 37 -9.82 -6.90 30.14
N LEU A 38 -9.44 -6.44 31.33
CA LEU A 38 -10.29 -6.56 32.53
C LEU A 38 -11.66 -5.88 32.33
N ALA A 39 -11.69 -4.66 31.79
CA ALA A 39 -12.94 -3.96 31.51
C ALA A 39 -13.81 -4.69 30.47
N LEU A 40 -13.19 -5.38 29.50
CA LEU A 40 -13.90 -6.20 28.52
C LEU A 40 -14.41 -7.51 29.14
N GLU A 41 -13.64 -8.13 30.03
CA GLU A 41 -14.03 -9.32 30.78
C GLU A 41 -15.24 -9.03 31.69
N ASP A 42 -15.23 -7.90 32.41
CA ASP A 42 -16.36 -7.47 33.24
C ASP A 42 -17.64 -7.28 32.42
N ARG A 43 -17.54 -6.58 31.28
CA ARG A 43 -18.68 -6.39 30.37
C ARG A 43 -19.18 -7.70 29.78
N LEU A 44 -18.29 -8.65 29.53
CA LEU A 44 -18.67 -9.99 29.04
C LEU A 44 -19.39 -10.78 30.15
N LEU A 45 -18.93 -10.68 31.39
CA LEU A 45 -19.62 -11.27 32.54
C LEU A 45 -21.02 -10.67 32.72
N GLU A 46 -21.18 -9.35 32.65
CA GLU A 46 -22.48 -8.69 32.70
C GLU A 46 -23.42 -9.17 31.57
N ALA A 47 -22.90 -9.23 30.34
CA ALA A 47 -23.68 -9.70 29.18
C ALA A 47 -24.12 -11.16 29.33
N THR A 48 -23.25 -12.03 29.85
CA THR A 48 -23.61 -13.44 30.10
C THR A 48 -24.64 -13.60 31.22
N GLN A 49 -24.59 -12.76 32.26
CA GLN A 49 -25.62 -12.72 33.30
C GLN A 49 -26.97 -12.27 32.72
N GLN A 50 -26.99 -11.20 31.91
CA GLN A 50 -28.20 -10.74 31.22
C GLN A 50 -28.77 -11.82 30.30
N GLN A 51 -27.93 -12.55 29.57
CA GLN A 51 -28.37 -13.65 28.72
C GLN A 51 -29.04 -14.76 29.53
N LYS A 52 -28.48 -15.15 30.69
CA LYS A 52 -29.09 -16.16 31.56
C LYS A 52 -30.47 -15.72 32.04
N VAL A 53 -30.61 -14.46 32.50
CA VAL A 53 -31.91 -13.92 32.93
C VAL A 53 -32.92 -13.96 31.78
N LEU A 54 -32.53 -13.56 30.58
CA LEU A 54 -33.42 -13.62 29.40
C LEU A 54 -33.78 -15.06 29.00
N GLU A 55 -32.88 -16.02 29.17
CA GLU A 55 -33.15 -17.44 28.93
C GLU A 55 -34.14 -18.01 29.97
N GLU A 56 -34.01 -17.62 31.24
CA GLU A 56 -34.96 -17.97 32.30
C GLU A 56 -36.34 -17.37 32.06
N GLU A 57 -36.42 -16.08 31.69
CA GLU A 57 -37.67 -15.41 31.32
C GLU A 57 -38.32 -16.07 30.10
N LYS A 58 -37.53 -16.42 29.08
CA LYS A 58 -38.00 -17.16 27.91
C LYS A 58 -38.56 -18.52 28.31
N ALA A 59 -37.88 -19.26 29.20
CA ALA A 59 -38.35 -20.55 29.68
C ALA A 59 -39.66 -20.42 30.47
N ALA A 60 -39.80 -19.40 31.30
CA ALA A 60 -41.03 -19.10 32.04
C ALA A 60 -42.20 -18.81 31.09
N LEU A 61 -42.00 -17.95 30.08
CA LEU A 61 -43.02 -17.64 29.07
C LEU A 61 -43.43 -18.86 28.25
N VAL A 62 -42.47 -19.72 27.88
CA VAL A 62 -42.77 -20.98 27.19
C VAL A 62 -43.61 -21.90 28.08
N GLY A 63 -43.28 -22.02 29.37
CA GLY A 63 -44.08 -22.78 30.34
C GLY A 63 -45.52 -22.24 30.49
N GLU A 64 -45.70 -20.92 30.53
CA GLU A 64 -47.03 -20.30 30.56
C GLU A 64 -47.84 -20.58 29.29
N ILE A 65 -47.21 -20.55 28.12
CA ILE A 65 -47.84 -20.89 26.84
C ILE A 65 -48.27 -22.36 26.83
N GLU A 66 -47.42 -23.27 27.29
CA GLU A 66 -47.72 -24.71 27.37
C GLU A 66 -48.85 -25.00 28.36
N ALA A 67 -48.84 -24.40 29.55
CA ALA A 67 -49.91 -24.51 30.53
C ALA A 67 -51.25 -23.97 29.97
N GLY A 68 -51.21 -22.82 29.27
CA GLY A 68 -52.38 -22.27 28.58
C GLY A 68 -52.93 -23.18 27.48
N MET A 69 -52.07 -23.88 26.76
CA MET A 69 -52.47 -24.88 25.75
C MET A 69 -53.08 -26.14 26.37
N GLN A 70 -52.59 -26.58 27.53
CA GLN A 70 -53.17 -27.70 28.29
C GLN A 70 -54.55 -27.35 28.87
N HIS A 71 -54.72 -26.16 29.44
CA HIS A 71 -56.04 -25.66 29.87
C HIS A 71 -57.05 -25.60 28.72
N ARG A 72 -56.62 -25.24 27.51
CA ARG A 72 -57.47 -25.26 26.30
C ARG A 72 -57.85 -26.67 25.85
N LYS A 73 -56.95 -27.67 26.00
CA LYS A 73 -57.26 -29.08 25.70
C LYS A 73 -58.27 -29.67 26.69
N VAL A 74 -58.16 -29.36 27.98
CA VAL A 74 -59.12 -29.81 29.02
C VAL A 74 -60.49 -29.15 28.81
N PHE A 75 -60.54 -27.88 28.41
CA PHE A 75 -61.79 -27.16 28.15
C PHE A 75 -62.53 -27.63 26.87
N MET A 76 -61.81 -28.15 25.86
CA MET A 76 -62.44 -28.74 24.67
C MET A 76 -62.82 -30.23 24.81
N GLY A 77 -62.35 -30.92 25.85
CA GLY A 77 -62.67 -32.34 26.08
C GLY A 77 -64.04 -32.60 26.72
N ALA A 78 -64.73 -31.55 27.19
CA ALA A 78 -65.94 -31.68 27.99
C ALA A 78 -67.02 -30.63 27.67
N LEU A 79 -67.51 -30.57 26.42
CA LEU A 79 -68.75 -29.83 26.12
C LEU A 79 -69.71 -30.62 25.22
N PRO A 80 -70.98 -30.85 25.64
CA PRO A 80 -71.98 -31.51 24.81
C PRO A 80 -72.48 -30.61 23.68
N ARG A 81 -72.89 -31.27 22.59
CA ARG A 81 -73.41 -30.67 21.37
C ARG A 81 -74.79 -30.05 21.61
N GLY A 82 -74.86 -28.73 21.70
CA GLY A 82 -76.11 -27.97 21.54
C GLY A 82 -76.25 -26.75 22.45
N PHE A 83 -76.75 -25.67 21.85
CA PHE A 83 -77.22 -24.38 22.39
C PHE A 83 -76.32 -23.12 22.24
N PRO A 84 -76.94 -21.95 22.00
CA PRO A 84 -76.32 -20.82 21.30
C PRO A 84 -75.94 -19.63 22.21
N LEU A 85 -75.05 -18.78 21.66
CA LEU A 85 -74.58 -17.48 22.14
C LEU A 85 -73.82 -17.43 23.48
N ALA A 86 -72.49 -17.30 23.37
CA ALA A 86 -71.73 -16.39 24.21
C ALA A 86 -70.57 -15.81 23.39
N VAL A 87 -70.83 -14.66 22.78
CA VAL A 87 -69.82 -13.73 22.27
C VAL A 87 -68.88 -13.38 23.43
N ARG A 88 -67.63 -13.89 23.46
CA ARG A 88 -66.47 -13.18 24.06
C ARG A 88 -65.04 -13.81 24.01
N PRO A 89 -64.72 -14.89 23.27
CA PRO A 89 -63.30 -15.16 22.94
C PRO A 89 -62.83 -14.53 21.62
N ALA A 90 -63.76 -14.26 20.70
CA ALA A 90 -63.43 -13.89 19.31
C ALA A 90 -62.91 -12.45 19.10
N LEU A 91 -63.04 -11.57 20.10
CA LEU A 91 -62.58 -10.17 20.01
C LEU A 91 -61.24 -9.91 20.71
N ILE A 92 -60.80 -10.81 21.59
CA ILE A 92 -59.55 -10.65 22.36
C ILE A 92 -58.35 -11.12 21.53
N PHE A 93 -58.50 -12.19 20.76
CA PHE A 93 -57.46 -12.73 19.87
C PHE A 93 -57.03 -11.75 18.77
N PRO A 94 -57.93 -11.09 18.02
CA PRO A 94 -57.53 -10.10 17.02
C PRO A 94 -56.98 -8.80 17.62
N ARG A 95 -57.29 -8.47 18.89
CA ARG A 95 -56.67 -7.31 19.58
C ARG A 95 -55.22 -7.58 19.98
N LYS A 96 -54.94 -8.73 20.61
CA LYS A 96 -53.58 -9.13 20.99
C LYS A 96 -52.65 -9.23 19.79
N LEU A 97 -53.12 -9.85 18.69
CA LEU A 97 -52.35 -9.91 17.44
C LEU A 97 -52.11 -8.53 16.81
N ARG A 98 -53.02 -7.57 16.99
CA ARG A 98 -52.84 -6.18 16.52
C ARG A 98 -51.82 -5.43 17.35
N GLU A 99 -51.83 -5.64 18.66
CA GLU A 99 -50.85 -5.09 19.60
C GLU A 99 -49.46 -5.67 19.33
N GLU A 100 -49.34 -6.99 19.16
CA GLU A 100 -48.08 -7.66 18.79
C GLU A 100 -47.56 -7.19 17.43
N LEU A 101 -48.44 -7.00 16.43
CA LEU A 101 -48.07 -6.43 15.14
C LEU A 101 -47.56 -4.99 15.27
N ALA A 102 -48.20 -4.17 16.10
CA ALA A 102 -47.76 -2.80 16.35
C ALA A 102 -46.39 -2.75 17.04
N VAL A 103 -46.15 -3.64 18.01
CA VAL A 103 -44.84 -3.78 18.68
C VAL A 103 -43.77 -4.28 17.69
N ALA A 104 -44.08 -5.28 16.86
CA ALA A 104 -43.18 -5.77 15.82
C ALA A 104 -42.85 -4.69 14.78
N GLN A 105 -43.82 -3.87 14.39
CA GLN A 105 -43.60 -2.72 13.52
C GLN A 105 -42.75 -1.64 14.17
N GLY A 106 -42.97 -1.34 15.46
CA GLY A 106 -42.15 -0.41 16.25
C GLY A 106 -40.69 -0.85 16.33
N THR A 107 -40.44 -2.09 16.74
CA THR A 107 -39.08 -2.66 16.82
C THR A 107 -38.38 -2.72 15.45
N LEU A 108 -39.12 -2.94 14.36
CA LEU A 108 -38.56 -2.91 13.01
C LEU A 108 -38.15 -1.49 12.61
N LEU A 109 -38.92 -0.47 12.97
CA LEU A 109 -38.56 0.94 12.76
C LEU A 109 -37.32 1.34 13.57
N GLU A 110 -37.24 0.91 14.83
CA GLU A 110 -36.05 1.13 15.68
C GLU A 110 -34.81 0.47 15.07
N LYS A 111 -34.90 -0.81 14.68
CA LYS A 111 -33.80 -1.51 13.99
C LYS A 111 -33.40 -0.81 12.70
N ARG A 112 -34.38 -0.29 11.94
CA ARG A 112 -34.10 0.49 10.73
C ARG A 112 -33.35 1.78 11.03
N ALA A 113 -33.72 2.48 12.11
CA ALA A 113 -33.00 3.68 12.56
C ALA A 113 -31.56 3.36 12.97
N VAL A 114 -31.34 2.26 13.68
CA VAL A 114 -29.99 1.78 14.04
C VAL A 114 -29.16 1.46 12.79
N ILE A 115 -29.73 0.72 11.83
CA ILE A 115 -29.06 0.41 10.56
C ILE A 115 -28.69 1.69 9.81
N SER A 116 -29.60 2.68 9.75
CA SER A 116 -29.31 3.97 9.13
C SER A 116 -28.20 4.73 9.85
N ARG A 117 -28.15 4.68 11.18
CA ARG A 117 -27.08 5.29 11.98
C ARG A 117 -25.73 4.64 11.70
N LEU A 118 -25.66 3.31 11.78
CA LEU A 118 -24.45 2.54 11.47
C LEU A 118 -23.99 2.74 10.02
N SER A 119 -24.93 2.82 9.07
CA SER A 119 -24.58 3.10 7.66
C SER A 119 -23.96 4.49 7.50
N ARG A 120 -24.43 5.48 8.27
CA ARG A 120 -23.84 6.82 8.29
C ARG A 120 -22.45 6.80 8.93
N GLU A 121 -22.29 6.17 10.09
CA GLU A 121 -21.00 6.00 10.76
C GLU A 121 -19.97 5.28 9.87
N LEU A 122 -20.39 4.24 9.13
CA LEU A 122 -19.54 3.58 8.13
C LEU A 122 -19.17 4.51 6.96
N SER A 123 -20.11 5.31 6.46
CA SER A 123 -19.80 6.28 5.41
C SER A 123 -18.83 7.37 5.88
N GLU A 124 -18.96 7.81 7.13
CA GLU A 124 -18.10 8.82 7.74
C GLU A 124 -16.69 8.28 8.01
N THR A 125 -16.56 7.07 8.56
CA THR A 125 -15.26 6.41 8.74
C THR A 125 -14.58 6.15 7.40
N ARG A 126 -15.33 5.78 6.35
CA ARG A 126 -14.79 5.63 4.99
C ARG A 126 -14.30 6.95 4.40
N ALA A 127 -15.02 8.06 4.64
CA ALA A 127 -14.56 9.39 4.25
C ALA A 127 -13.26 9.77 4.97
N ARG A 128 -13.21 9.62 6.31
CA ARG A 128 -11.99 9.89 7.10
C ARG A 128 -10.80 9.05 6.64
N MET A 129 -10.99 7.76 6.34
CA MET A 129 -9.92 6.93 5.80
C MET A 129 -9.47 7.36 4.40
N SER A 130 -10.39 7.90 3.59
CA SER A 130 -10.05 8.47 2.27
C SER A 130 -9.21 9.74 2.42
N ASP A 131 -9.56 10.60 3.38
CA ASP A 131 -8.83 11.83 3.67
C ASP A 131 -7.42 11.51 4.18
N MET A 132 -7.29 10.62 5.19
CA MET A 132 -5.98 10.15 5.68
C MET A 132 -5.14 9.51 4.58
N ARG A 133 -5.74 8.75 3.65
CA ARG A 133 -5.03 8.20 2.49
C ARG A 133 -4.53 9.30 1.56
N GLY A 134 -5.32 10.36 1.37
CA GLY A 134 -4.93 11.53 0.59
C GLY A 134 -3.77 12.29 1.25
N GLU A 135 -3.84 12.50 2.56
CA GLU A 135 -2.80 13.16 3.35
C GLU A 135 -1.48 12.39 3.30
N LEU A 136 -1.50 11.07 3.57
CA LEU A 136 -0.31 10.21 3.46
C LEU A 136 0.31 10.25 2.05
N SER A 137 -0.52 10.30 1.00
CA SER A 137 -0.03 10.41 -0.37
C SER A 137 0.63 11.76 -0.65
N GLU A 138 0.12 12.85 -0.08
CA GLU A 138 0.71 14.18 -0.25
C GLU A 138 2.00 14.32 0.57
N GLU A 139 2.06 13.77 1.78
CA GLU A 139 3.29 13.70 2.58
C GLU A 139 4.41 12.98 1.82
N GLN A 140 4.12 11.80 1.25
CA GLN A 140 5.07 11.06 0.41
C GLN A 140 5.53 11.88 -0.80
N LYS A 141 4.61 12.60 -1.45
CA LYS A 141 4.94 13.47 -2.57
C LYS A 141 5.85 14.62 -2.15
N VAL A 142 5.58 15.26 -1.02
CA VAL A 142 6.40 16.35 -0.49
C VAL A 142 7.81 15.87 -0.11
N GLU A 143 7.93 14.70 0.51
CA GLU A 143 9.23 14.10 0.86
C GLU A 143 10.06 13.73 -0.38
N LEU A 144 9.41 13.18 -1.42
CA LEU A 144 10.03 12.93 -2.71
C LEU A 144 10.49 14.24 -3.38
N GLU A 145 9.68 15.28 -3.36
CA GLU A 145 10.06 16.59 -3.89
C GLU A 145 11.23 17.21 -3.12
N HIS A 146 11.27 17.04 -1.80
CA HIS A 146 12.38 17.50 -0.97
C HIS A 146 13.67 16.76 -1.32
N SER A 147 13.60 15.43 -1.40
CA SER A 147 14.73 14.56 -1.78
C SER A 147 15.23 14.89 -3.19
N GLN A 148 14.34 15.14 -4.15
CA GLN A 148 14.71 15.59 -5.49
C GLN A 148 15.43 16.94 -5.49
N ARG A 149 15.00 17.91 -4.67
CA ARG A 149 15.70 19.21 -4.54
C ARG A 149 17.09 19.03 -3.95
N GLN A 150 17.24 18.17 -2.94
CA GLN A 150 18.54 17.85 -2.35
C GLN A 150 19.47 17.19 -3.37
N LEU A 151 18.99 16.20 -4.13
CA LEU A 151 19.78 15.53 -5.16
C LEU A 151 20.24 16.51 -6.24
N LYS A 152 19.36 17.42 -6.69
CA LYS A 152 19.75 18.48 -7.64
C LYS A 152 20.83 19.40 -7.09
N HIS A 153 20.77 19.72 -5.79
CA HIS A 153 21.80 20.53 -5.15
C HIS A 153 23.14 19.79 -5.08
N GLN A 154 23.13 18.53 -4.65
CA GLN A 154 24.33 17.68 -4.62
C GLN A 154 24.92 17.47 -6.02
N GLU A 155 24.07 17.26 -7.03
CA GLU A 155 24.49 17.15 -8.43
C GLU A 155 25.20 18.43 -8.91
N TRP A 156 24.66 19.60 -8.56
CA TRP A 156 25.29 20.89 -8.86
C TRP A 156 26.65 21.03 -8.16
N GLU A 157 26.79 20.64 -6.90
CA GLU A 157 28.07 20.65 -6.17
C GLU A 157 29.10 19.71 -6.80
N VAL A 158 28.69 18.49 -7.16
CA VAL A 158 29.56 17.52 -7.84
C VAL A 158 30.03 18.06 -9.19
N ASN A 159 29.16 18.69 -9.96
CA ASN A 159 29.53 19.31 -11.23
C ASN A 159 30.55 20.43 -11.02
N GLN A 160 30.36 21.31 -10.03
CA GLN A 160 31.36 22.34 -9.71
C GLN A 160 32.71 21.76 -9.29
N LEU A 161 32.71 20.70 -8.49
CA LEU A 161 33.95 20.03 -8.08
C LEU A 161 34.64 19.36 -9.27
N ARG A 162 33.87 18.80 -10.20
CA ARG A 162 34.38 18.19 -11.43
C ARG A 162 35.02 19.23 -12.36
N GLU A 163 34.40 20.39 -12.49
CA GLU A 163 34.95 21.54 -13.23
C GLU A 163 36.29 21.98 -12.62
N LYS A 164 36.35 22.22 -11.31
CA LYS A 164 37.60 22.57 -10.61
C LYS A 164 38.70 21.51 -10.77
N LEU A 165 38.32 20.23 -10.73
CA LEU A 165 39.28 19.14 -10.94
C LEU A 165 39.83 19.16 -12.38
N SER A 166 38.99 19.47 -13.37
CA SER A 166 39.42 19.60 -14.76
C SER A 166 40.36 20.79 -14.97
N GLU A 167 40.10 21.92 -14.31
CA GLU A 167 40.99 23.09 -14.33
C GLU A 167 42.35 22.74 -13.71
N MET A 168 42.36 22.11 -12.53
CA MET A 168 43.61 21.66 -11.90
C MET A 168 44.36 20.64 -12.77
N SER A 169 43.66 19.72 -13.43
CA SER A 169 44.26 18.75 -14.35
C SER A 169 44.96 19.46 -15.51
N SER A 170 44.32 20.44 -16.14
CA SER A 170 44.95 21.22 -17.22
C SER A 170 46.19 21.99 -16.75
N LEU A 171 46.17 22.56 -15.54
CA LEU A 171 47.31 23.27 -14.98
C LEU A 171 48.47 22.33 -14.69
N VAL A 172 48.21 21.11 -14.20
CA VAL A 172 49.24 20.08 -13.98
C VAL A 172 49.84 19.65 -15.31
N GLU A 173 49.03 19.39 -16.33
CA GLU A 173 49.52 19.04 -17.68
C GLU A 173 50.39 20.16 -18.28
N GLU A 174 49.99 21.42 -18.12
CA GLU A 174 50.75 22.58 -18.60
C GLU A 174 52.09 22.73 -17.86
N LYS A 175 52.10 22.53 -16.53
CA LYS A 175 53.34 22.53 -15.73
C LYS A 175 54.25 21.36 -16.09
N ASP A 176 53.70 20.17 -16.33
CA ASP A 176 54.46 19.00 -16.77
C ASP A 176 55.09 19.22 -18.15
N GLN A 177 54.38 19.87 -19.07
CA GLN A 177 54.92 20.26 -20.37
C GLN A 177 56.05 21.28 -20.24
N ALA A 178 55.86 22.32 -19.41
CA ALA A 178 56.90 23.32 -19.14
C ALA A 178 58.15 22.72 -18.49
N LEU A 179 57.98 21.80 -17.53
CA LEU A 179 59.09 21.06 -16.91
C LEU A 179 59.83 20.20 -17.92
N LYS A 180 59.12 19.51 -18.82
CA LYS A 180 59.73 18.74 -19.91
C LYS A 180 60.51 19.64 -20.87
N ALA A 181 59.99 20.82 -21.22
CA ALA A 181 60.68 21.79 -22.07
C ALA A 181 61.96 22.31 -21.39
N ALA A 182 61.87 22.76 -20.13
CA ALA A 182 63.03 23.21 -19.36
C ALA A 182 64.10 22.11 -19.21
N ALA A 183 63.68 20.85 -18.99
CA ALA A 183 64.61 19.72 -18.94
C ALA A 183 65.30 19.45 -20.29
N GLN A 184 64.60 19.67 -21.42
CA GLN A 184 65.18 19.57 -22.76
C GLN A 184 66.16 20.72 -23.06
N GLU A 185 65.85 21.95 -22.65
CA GLU A 185 66.77 23.10 -22.75
C GLU A 185 68.05 22.88 -21.93
N LEU A 186 67.92 22.36 -20.70
CA LEU A 186 69.07 21.99 -19.88
C LEU A 186 69.92 20.89 -20.55
N ARG A 187 69.29 19.90 -21.17
CA ARG A 187 70.01 18.87 -21.95
C ARG A 187 70.71 19.48 -23.18
N TYR A 188 70.06 20.38 -23.90
CA TYR A 188 70.62 21.05 -25.07
C TYR A 188 71.82 21.95 -24.68
N THR A 189 71.71 22.75 -23.62
CA THR A 189 72.82 23.58 -23.12
C THR A 189 74.00 22.75 -22.60
N LEU A 190 73.75 21.59 -21.98
CA LEU A 190 74.80 20.66 -21.55
C LEU A 190 75.49 19.92 -22.72
N THR A 191 74.82 19.80 -23.86
CA THR A 191 75.32 19.07 -25.04
C THR A 191 75.75 19.97 -26.20
N SER A 192 75.45 21.27 -26.13
CA SER A 192 75.87 22.27 -27.10
C SER A 192 77.34 22.62 -26.90
N PRO A 193 78.23 22.31 -27.86
CA PRO A 193 79.63 22.65 -27.76
C PRO A 193 79.82 24.03 -28.40
N LYS A 194 79.79 25.10 -27.61
CA LYS A 194 80.60 26.31 -27.83
C LYS A 194 80.47 27.33 -26.69
N ASP A 195 81.65 27.70 -26.21
CA ASP A 195 82.04 28.96 -25.56
C ASP A 195 81.67 29.17 -24.09
N SER A 196 82.49 28.60 -23.19
CA SER A 196 83.40 29.44 -22.37
C SER A 196 84.30 28.57 -21.47
N GLN A 197 85.58 28.53 -21.82
CA GLN A 197 86.67 28.25 -20.88
C GLN A 197 86.69 29.35 -19.81
N THR A 198 86.55 29.00 -18.53
CA THR A 198 87.54 29.24 -17.47
C THR A 198 86.98 28.81 -16.11
N TYR A 199 87.85 28.25 -15.28
CA TYR A 199 87.64 27.77 -13.90
C TYR A 199 86.96 26.40 -13.73
N ALA A 200 87.78 25.35 -13.63
CA ALA A 200 87.54 24.33 -12.62
C ALA A 200 87.72 24.98 -11.24
N PRO A 201 86.89 24.67 -10.22
CA PRO A 201 87.17 23.45 -9.44
C PRO A 201 85.92 22.69 -8.95
N GLN A 202 86.11 21.40 -8.64
CA GLN A 202 85.29 20.60 -7.71
C GLN A 202 83.79 20.42 -8.01
N ALA A 203 83.44 19.35 -8.73
CA ALA A 203 82.25 18.53 -8.46
C ALA A 203 82.24 17.27 -9.36
N LEU A 204 83.26 16.42 -9.24
CA LEU A 204 83.32 15.11 -9.91
C LEU A 204 83.30 13.94 -8.92
N PHE A 205 82.52 14.07 -7.85
CA PHE A 205 82.36 12.99 -6.89
C PHE A 205 81.04 13.11 -6.13
N LEU A 206 79.93 12.72 -6.75
CA LEU A 206 78.71 12.17 -6.10
C LEU A 206 77.62 11.93 -7.16
N CYS A 207 77.88 10.97 -8.06
CA CYS A 207 76.84 10.28 -8.81
C CYS A 207 77.19 8.79 -8.87
N GLN A 208 77.32 8.18 -7.69
CA GLN A 208 77.13 6.75 -7.49
C GLN A 208 76.43 6.60 -6.14
N VAL A 209 75.13 6.35 -6.17
CA VAL A 209 74.41 5.80 -5.02
C VAL A 209 74.16 4.32 -5.33
N PRO A 210 74.98 3.39 -4.82
CA PRO A 210 74.53 2.04 -4.51
C PRO A 210 73.80 2.11 -3.17
N GLY A 211 72.55 1.64 -3.15
CA GLY A 211 71.75 1.60 -1.94
C GLY A 211 72.34 0.68 -0.88
N VAL A 212 72.58 1.22 0.32
CA VAL A 212 72.45 0.53 1.61
C VAL A 212 72.25 1.63 2.66
N TRP A 213 71.05 1.74 3.23
CA TRP A 213 70.86 2.39 4.53
C TRP A 213 70.06 1.46 5.42
N GLN A 214 70.80 0.53 6.01
CA GLN A 214 70.40 -0.21 7.19
C GLN A 214 71.01 0.52 8.39
N GLN A 215 70.12 0.90 9.32
CA GLN A 215 70.32 0.81 10.76
C GLN A 215 71.29 1.77 11.46
N GLY A 216 70.66 2.68 12.21
CA GLY A 216 70.97 2.87 13.63
C GLY A 216 71.80 4.10 13.96
N CYS A 217 71.21 5.02 14.73
CA CYS A 217 71.86 5.67 15.87
C CYS A 217 70.80 6.29 16.78
N VAL A 218 70.97 6.04 18.08
CA VAL A 218 70.15 6.53 19.19
C VAL A 218 71.04 7.46 20.03
N TYR A 219 70.39 8.44 20.70
CA TYR A 219 70.86 9.30 21.80
C TYR A 219 71.72 10.52 21.39
N GLN A 220 71.60 11.73 21.96
CA GLN A 220 70.71 12.40 22.93
C GLN A 220 71.16 13.87 23.01
N THR A 221 70.31 14.78 23.54
CA THR A 221 70.63 16.11 24.12
C THR A 221 71.26 17.15 23.17
N GLY A 222 70.75 18.37 22.99
CA GLY A 222 70.01 19.25 23.88
C GLY A 222 70.80 20.56 23.98
N GLN A 223 70.33 21.63 23.32
CA GLN A 223 70.49 23.06 23.64
C GLN A 223 70.11 23.89 22.41
N GLU A 224 69.13 24.78 22.58
CA GLU A 224 68.94 25.96 21.73
C GLU A 224 70.06 26.98 21.97
N PRO A 225 70.31 27.86 20.99
CA PRO A 225 69.97 29.26 21.27
C PRO A 225 69.25 29.98 20.13
N ASP A 226 68.34 30.85 20.57
CA ASP A 226 67.55 31.85 19.85
C ASP A 226 68.37 32.91 19.07
N PHE A 227 67.62 33.56 18.15
CA PHE A 227 67.77 34.89 17.55
C PHE A 227 68.32 34.99 16.12
N PHE A 228 67.39 34.96 15.16
CA PHE A 228 67.20 36.06 14.20
C PHE A 228 65.71 36.37 14.08
N GLN A 229 65.31 37.60 14.45
CA GLN A 229 64.00 38.19 14.14
C GLN A 229 63.99 38.59 12.66
N GLU A 230 63.05 38.02 11.91
CA GLU A 230 62.58 38.49 10.61
C GLU A 230 61.04 38.63 10.68
N PRO A 231 60.41 39.48 9.84
CA PRO A 231 59.21 40.26 10.14
C PRO A 231 57.94 39.42 10.38
N PRO A 232 56.91 39.98 11.05
CA PRO A 232 55.70 39.23 11.36
C PRO A 232 55.07 38.80 10.03
N SER A 233 55.08 37.50 9.78
CA SER A 233 54.37 36.96 8.64
C SER A 233 52.88 37.24 8.86
N ASP A 234 52.32 38.18 8.10
CA ASP A 234 50.89 38.54 8.05
C ASP A 234 49.96 37.32 7.86
N LEU A 235 50.53 36.16 7.50
CA LEU A 235 49.88 34.87 7.41
C LEU A 235 49.56 34.23 8.78
N ALA A 236 50.35 34.50 9.82
CA ALA A 236 50.10 33.99 11.17
C ALA A 236 48.94 34.75 11.86
N GLU A 237 48.83 36.05 11.60
CA GLU A 237 47.71 36.87 12.08
C GLU A 237 46.40 36.54 11.33
N PHE A 238 46.48 36.21 10.03
CA PHE A 238 45.34 35.66 9.29
C PHE A 238 44.94 34.27 9.81
N GLY A 239 45.92 33.41 10.14
CA GLY A 239 45.68 32.10 10.75
C GLY A 239 44.98 32.17 12.12
N ALA A 240 45.34 33.16 12.94
CA ALA A 240 44.71 33.40 14.25
C ALA A 240 43.29 34.00 14.12
N LYS A 241 43.06 34.91 13.17
CA LYS A 241 41.72 35.47 12.86
C LYS A 241 40.75 34.41 12.29
N CYS A 242 41.27 33.35 11.65
CA CYS A 242 40.46 32.30 11.04
C CYS A 242 39.83 31.29 12.02
N ARG A 243 40.24 31.26 13.30
CA ARG A 243 39.65 30.33 14.29
C ARG A 243 38.36 30.83 14.94
N GLY A 244 38.04 32.12 14.82
CA GLY A 244 36.80 32.71 15.36
C GLY A 244 35.78 33.09 14.30
N LEU A 245 36.22 33.64 13.16
CA LEU A 245 35.32 34.27 12.17
C LEU A 245 34.33 33.31 11.52
N ARG A 246 34.69 32.03 11.31
CA ARG A 246 33.73 31.03 10.80
C ARG A 246 32.65 30.70 11.81
N HIS A 247 33.00 30.70 13.11
CA HIS A 247 32.05 30.42 14.17
C HIS A 247 31.15 31.64 14.41
N GLU A 248 31.73 32.85 14.41
CA GLU A 248 30.98 34.10 14.49
C GLU A 248 30.01 34.25 13.30
N GLU A 249 30.45 33.96 12.07
CA GLU A 249 29.57 33.95 10.90
C GLU A 249 28.49 32.86 10.98
N THR A 250 28.81 31.69 11.53
CA THR A 250 27.81 30.61 11.69
C THR A 250 26.78 31.01 12.74
N ILE A 251 27.22 31.61 13.84
CA ILE A 251 26.35 32.16 14.89
C ILE A 251 25.50 33.30 14.33
N GLN A 252 26.07 34.16 13.49
CA GLN A 252 25.35 35.25 12.83
C GLN A 252 24.28 34.71 11.87
N ARG A 253 24.62 33.74 11.01
CA ARG A 253 23.67 33.06 10.11
C ARG A 253 22.58 32.31 10.88
N GLN A 254 22.91 31.71 12.02
CA GLN A 254 21.93 31.06 12.90
C GLN A 254 21.00 32.09 13.59
N LYS A 255 21.53 33.24 14.02
CA LYS A 255 20.73 34.34 14.59
C LYS A 255 19.79 34.96 13.55
N GLU A 256 20.27 35.17 12.32
CA GLU A 256 19.49 35.66 11.20
C GLU A 256 18.39 34.66 10.80
N GLY A 257 18.73 33.38 10.69
CA GLY A 257 17.75 32.32 10.41
C GLY A 257 16.69 32.20 11.51
N LEU A 258 17.06 32.35 12.79
CA LEU A 258 16.10 32.38 13.90
C LEU A 258 15.22 33.64 13.88
N ALA A 259 15.76 34.80 13.51
CA ALA A 259 14.98 36.02 13.35
C ALA A 259 13.95 35.89 12.22
N GLU A 260 14.37 35.32 11.07
CA GLU A 260 13.49 35.06 9.93
C GLU A 260 12.39 34.04 10.28
N LEU A 261 12.74 32.96 11.01
CA LEU A 261 11.75 31.98 11.47
C LEU A 261 10.73 32.62 12.41
N ARG A 262 11.17 33.47 13.34
CA ARG A 262 10.29 34.21 14.25
C ARG A 262 9.38 35.19 13.50
N GLU A 263 9.86 35.85 12.44
CA GLU A 263 9.00 36.68 11.60
C GLU A 263 7.99 35.86 10.79
N ARG A 264 8.39 34.71 10.23
CA ARG A 264 7.47 33.80 9.52
C ARG A 264 6.41 33.24 10.45
N VAL A 265 6.77 32.84 11.66
CA VAL A 265 5.81 32.42 12.70
C VAL A 265 4.87 33.58 13.05
N LYS A 266 5.38 34.79 13.28
CA LYS A 266 4.55 35.99 13.54
C LYS A 266 3.61 36.32 12.37
N MET A 267 4.02 36.09 11.12
CA MET A 267 3.19 36.25 9.93
C MET A 267 2.12 35.17 9.83
N LEU A 268 2.46 33.93 10.18
CA LEU A 268 1.52 32.80 10.22
C LEU A 268 0.50 32.96 11.35
N GLU A 269 0.92 33.41 12.54
CA GLU A 269 0.04 33.72 13.66
C GLU A 269 -0.89 34.90 13.33
N LYS A 270 -0.40 35.94 12.67
CA LYS A 270 -1.26 37.04 12.16
C LYS A 270 -2.26 36.57 11.11
N ARG A 271 -1.90 35.62 10.25
CA ARG A 271 -2.83 34.98 9.30
C ARG A 271 -3.86 34.11 10.02
N GLN A 272 -3.46 33.37 11.05
CA GLN A 272 -4.37 32.53 11.83
C GLN A 272 -5.32 33.35 12.72
N CYS A 273 -4.89 34.49 13.27
CA CYS A 273 -5.77 35.41 13.99
C CYS A 273 -6.73 36.21 13.09
N SER A 274 -6.49 36.28 11.76
CA SER A 274 -7.45 36.88 10.81
C SER A 274 -8.62 35.96 10.42
N GLY A 275 -8.56 34.67 10.77
CA GLY A 275 -9.61 33.68 10.50
C GLY A 275 -10.69 33.58 11.58
N ALA A 276 -10.52 34.29 12.70
CA ALA A 276 -11.44 34.25 13.83
C ALA A 276 -12.01 35.64 14.13
N MET A 277 -12.73 36.24 13.17
CA MET A 277 -13.83 37.18 13.41
C MET A 277 -14.55 37.49 12.08
N LYS A 278 -15.86 37.19 12.07
CA LYS A 278 -16.94 37.73 11.20
C LYS A 278 -17.27 36.95 9.91
N SER A 279 -18.20 36.00 10.09
CA SER A 279 -19.47 35.83 9.36
C SER A 279 -19.66 36.45 7.95
N ASN A 280 -20.16 35.59 7.06
CA ASN A 280 -21.02 35.84 5.88
C ASN A 280 -20.37 36.35 4.59
N LEU A 281 -20.33 35.48 3.56
CA LEU A 281 -21.07 35.61 2.29
C LEU A 281 -20.36 34.83 1.15
N GLU A 282 -21.05 33.81 0.61
CA GLU A 282 -20.92 33.41 -0.80
C GLU A 282 -21.35 34.59 -1.71
N PRO A 283 -20.78 34.79 -2.92
CA PRO A 283 -20.84 33.78 -3.99
C PRO A 283 -19.58 33.67 -4.86
N LEU A 284 -18.94 32.49 -4.88
CA LEU A 284 -17.87 32.15 -5.84
C LEU A 284 -18.08 30.78 -6.51
N VAL A 285 -19.34 30.36 -6.68
CA VAL A 285 -19.70 29.04 -7.27
C VAL A 285 -20.15 29.15 -8.75
N VAL A 286 -20.22 30.35 -9.34
CA VAL A 286 -20.77 30.51 -10.69
C VAL A 286 -19.71 30.53 -11.82
N GLN A 287 -18.43 30.79 -11.57
CA GLN A 287 -17.44 30.90 -12.67
C GLN A 287 -16.75 29.58 -13.10
N MET A 288 -16.93 28.48 -12.37
CA MET A 288 -16.23 27.22 -12.69
C MET A 288 -17.03 26.22 -13.56
N ARG A 289 -18.29 26.52 -13.91
CA ARG A 289 -19.09 25.65 -14.79
C ARG A 289 -18.93 25.96 -16.28
N ASP A 290 -18.51 27.17 -16.66
CA ASP A 290 -18.54 27.59 -18.08
C ASP A 290 -17.29 27.20 -18.91
N LEU A 291 -16.26 26.61 -18.28
CA LEU A 291 -15.02 26.22 -18.97
C LEU A 291 -14.97 24.74 -19.42
N LYS A 292 -15.93 23.90 -19.01
CA LYS A 292 -15.95 22.47 -19.40
C LYS A 292 -16.86 22.15 -20.59
N GLU A 293 -17.69 23.07 -21.04
CA GLU A 293 -18.64 22.83 -22.15
C GLU A 293 -18.07 23.09 -23.55
N LYS A 294 -16.90 23.73 -23.69
CA LYS A 294 -16.26 24.01 -25.00
C LYS A 294 -15.33 22.92 -25.54
N ARG A 295 -15.20 21.76 -24.88
CA ARG A 295 -14.27 20.68 -25.31
C ARG A 295 -14.91 19.45 -25.97
N ILE A 296 -16.23 19.43 -26.17
CA ILE A 296 -16.95 18.26 -26.73
C ILE A 296 -17.46 18.51 -28.18
N GLN A 297 -17.26 19.69 -28.76
CA GLN A 297 -17.79 20.03 -30.11
C GLN A 297 -16.75 20.08 -31.26
N GLN A 298 -15.51 19.60 -31.06
CA GLN A 298 -14.51 19.53 -32.13
C GLN A 298 -13.93 18.12 -32.30
N ARG A 299 -14.76 17.17 -32.77
CA ARG A 299 -14.30 15.99 -33.53
C ARG A 299 -15.49 15.33 -34.23
N GLY A 300 -16.05 16.05 -35.20
CA GLY A 300 -17.03 15.52 -36.13
C GLY A 300 -17.05 16.39 -37.37
N LEU A 301 -16.90 15.72 -38.52
CA LEU A 301 -17.22 16.16 -39.89
C LEU A 301 -16.12 16.88 -40.69
N GLU A 302 -15.47 16.09 -41.55
CA GLU A 302 -15.17 16.28 -42.99
C GLU A 302 -14.80 14.85 -43.49
N LEU A 303 -15.26 14.23 -44.58
CA LEU A 303 -16.06 14.60 -45.75
C LEU A 303 -16.66 13.29 -46.38
N GLU A 304 -17.86 13.38 -46.94
CA GLU A 304 -18.62 12.45 -47.83
C GLU A 304 -17.92 12.15 -49.19
N PRO A 305 -18.48 11.42 -50.22
CA PRO A 305 -19.71 10.59 -50.36
C PRO A 305 -19.55 9.20 -51.06
N ALA A 306 -20.68 8.47 -51.10
CA ALA A 306 -21.07 7.11 -51.57
C ALA A 306 -20.85 6.74 -53.09
N PRO A 307 -21.28 5.57 -53.66
CA PRO A 307 -22.14 4.49 -53.13
C PRO A 307 -21.80 3.01 -53.55
N VAL A 308 -22.69 2.08 -53.13
CA VAL A 308 -22.99 0.74 -53.70
C VAL A 308 -22.15 -0.46 -53.18
N LEU A 309 -22.77 -1.36 -52.42
CA LEU A 309 -23.18 -2.71 -52.86
C LEU A 309 -23.71 -3.51 -51.65
N GLY A 310 -24.97 -3.94 -51.72
CA GLY A 310 -25.56 -4.86 -50.74
C GLY A 310 -25.24 -6.32 -51.10
N GLU A 311 -24.87 -7.12 -50.10
CA GLU A 311 -24.84 -8.58 -50.22
C GLU A 311 -26.09 -9.18 -49.59
N LYS A 312 -27.04 -9.46 -50.48
CA LYS A 312 -28.11 -10.42 -50.29
C LYS A 312 -27.53 -11.83 -50.37
N LEU A 313 -27.84 -12.66 -49.37
CA LEU A 313 -27.75 -14.11 -49.44
C LEU A 313 -28.55 -14.61 -50.66
N LYS A 314 -27.84 -15.30 -51.57
CA LYS A 314 -28.36 -15.78 -52.85
C LYS A 314 -29.31 -16.96 -52.69
N ALA A 315 -30.47 -16.82 -53.29
CA ALA A 315 -31.33 -17.90 -53.72
C ALA A 315 -30.65 -18.71 -54.84
N GLY A 316 -30.57 -20.03 -54.68
CA GLY A 316 -30.21 -20.95 -55.75
C GLY A 316 -31.40 -21.19 -56.67
N LYS A 317 -31.28 -20.79 -57.94
CA LYS A 317 -32.12 -21.29 -59.05
C LYS A 317 -31.36 -22.42 -59.72
N ALA A 318 -31.97 -23.59 -59.80
CA ALA A 318 -31.63 -24.61 -60.79
C ALA A 318 -32.89 -24.95 -61.59
N GLY A 319 -32.79 -24.75 -62.91
CA GLY A 319 -33.42 -25.58 -63.93
C GLY A 319 -34.94 -25.56 -64.07
N ARG A 320 -35.45 -24.68 -64.94
CA ARG A 320 -36.60 -25.01 -65.79
C ARG A 320 -36.12 -26.05 -66.81
N GLN A 321 -36.64 -27.27 -66.74
CA GLN A 321 -36.95 -28.03 -67.93
C GLN A 321 -38.42 -28.45 -67.86
N ARG A 322 -39.08 -28.19 -68.98
CA ARG A 322 -40.48 -28.39 -69.27
C ARG A 322 -40.57 -29.75 -69.92
N GLU A 323 -41.04 -30.75 -69.19
CA GLU A 323 -41.65 -31.94 -69.80
C GLU A 323 -42.95 -32.22 -69.07
N VAL A 324 -44.04 -32.01 -69.79
CA VAL A 324 -45.37 -32.55 -69.49
C VAL A 324 -45.29 -34.03 -69.86
N PRO A 325 -45.75 -34.93 -68.98
CA PRO A 325 -46.72 -35.91 -69.45
C PRO A 325 -48.06 -35.71 -68.76
N GLU A 326 -49.09 -35.58 -69.60
CA GLU A 326 -50.48 -35.73 -69.21
C GLU A 326 -50.67 -37.10 -68.54
N HIS A 327 -51.01 -37.11 -67.25
CA HIS A 327 -52.07 -37.98 -66.77
C HIS A 327 -52.54 -37.49 -65.39
N VAL A 328 -53.75 -36.95 -65.37
CA VAL A 328 -54.54 -36.90 -64.13
C VAL A 328 -54.90 -38.35 -63.78
N PRO A 329 -54.77 -38.75 -62.52
CA PRO A 329 -55.97 -39.23 -61.83
C PRO A 329 -56.25 -38.36 -60.61
N HIS A 330 -57.52 -38.02 -60.47
CA HIS A 330 -58.12 -37.38 -59.32
C HIS A 330 -57.76 -38.04 -57.99
N GLY A 331 -57.76 -37.23 -56.93
CA GLY A 331 -58.01 -37.71 -55.57
C GLY A 331 -56.79 -37.62 -54.66
N GLY A 332 -56.56 -36.44 -54.10
CA GLY A 332 -55.50 -36.24 -53.11
C GLY A 332 -55.54 -34.83 -52.57
N SER A 333 -56.70 -34.44 -52.04
CA SER A 333 -56.82 -33.24 -51.25
C SER A 333 -55.84 -33.35 -50.08
N PHE A 334 -54.65 -32.77 -50.19
CA PHE A 334 -53.84 -32.39 -49.04
C PHE A 334 -54.55 -31.22 -48.35
N ARG A 335 -55.76 -31.48 -47.84
CA ARG A 335 -56.23 -30.84 -46.64
C ARG A 335 -55.30 -31.39 -45.57
N ILE A 336 -54.18 -30.71 -45.34
CA ILE A 336 -53.61 -30.73 -43.99
C ILE A 336 -54.79 -30.34 -43.13
N SER A 337 -55.29 -31.30 -42.36
CA SER A 337 -56.47 -31.16 -41.55
C SER A 337 -56.30 -29.86 -40.77
N SER A 338 -57.24 -28.91 -40.87
CA SER A 338 -57.16 -27.65 -40.08
C SER A 338 -56.93 -27.93 -38.58
N TRP A 339 -57.29 -29.14 -38.15
CA TRP A 339 -57.00 -29.76 -36.87
C TRP A 339 -55.50 -29.96 -36.57
N GLU A 340 -54.73 -30.56 -37.48
CA GLU A 340 -53.29 -30.85 -37.30
C GLU A 340 -52.47 -29.55 -37.17
N VAL A 341 -52.86 -28.49 -37.88
CA VAL A 341 -52.22 -27.18 -37.77
C VAL A 341 -52.53 -26.51 -36.43
N ALA A 342 -53.76 -26.66 -35.93
CA ALA A 342 -54.18 -26.12 -34.63
C ALA A 342 -53.43 -26.84 -33.48
N GLU A 343 -53.34 -28.17 -33.55
CA GLU A 343 -52.66 -28.99 -32.55
C GLU A 343 -51.15 -28.69 -32.48
N ALA A 344 -50.51 -28.45 -33.62
CA ALA A 344 -49.11 -28.02 -33.67
C ALA A 344 -48.88 -26.63 -33.05
N THR A 345 -49.80 -25.67 -33.28
CA THR A 345 -49.70 -24.34 -32.67
C THR A 345 -49.92 -24.36 -31.16
N ASP A 346 -50.81 -25.24 -30.69
CA ASP A 346 -51.10 -25.43 -29.27
C ASP A 346 -49.92 -26.00 -28.51
N LEU A 347 -49.25 -26.99 -29.10
CA LEU A 347 -48.03 -27.57 -28.54
C LEU A 347 -46.90 -26.52 -28.45
N GLY A 348 -46.73 -25.72 -29.51
CA GLY A 348 -45.73 -24.65 -29.54
C GLY A 348 -45.99 -23.56 -28.49
N GLU A 349 -47.26 -23.21 -28.26
CA GLU A 349 -47.65 -22.27 -27.21
C GLU A 349 -47.37 -22.82 -25.81
N LYS A 350 -47.73 -24.09 -25.55
CA LYS A 350 -47.45 -24.75 -24.28
C LYS A 350 -45.95 -24.75 -23.99
N MET A 351 -45.12 -25.14 -24.96
CA MET A 351 -43.67 -25.13 -24.82
C MET A 351 -43.12 -23.73 -24.50
N TYR A 352 -43.65 -22.68 -25.14
CA TYR A 352 -43.25 -21.32 -24.83
C TYR A 352 -43.55 -20.95 -23.37
N LEU A 353 -44.76 -21.25 -22.89
CA LEU A 353 -45.16 -20.96 -21.51
C LEU A 353 -44.33 -21.74 -20.49
N ASP A 354 -44.06 -23.02 -20.76
CA ASP A 354 -43.22 -23.87 -19.91
C ASP A 354 -41.78 -23.32 -19.81
N VAL A 355 -41.17 -22.99 -20.96
CA VAL A 355 -39.79 -22.44 -21.01
C VAL A 355 -39.71 -21.09 -20.31
N ILE A 356 -40.67 -20.20 -20.56
CA ILE A 356 -40.68 -18.86 -19.96
C ILE A 356 -40.98 -18.92 -18.47
N GLY A 357 -41.87 -19.82 -18.03
CA GLY A 357 -42.11 -20.09 -16.62
C GLY A 357 -40.88 -20.63 -15.90
N ALA A 358 -40.18 -21.60 -16.51
CA ALA A 358 -38.94 -22.16 -15.97
C ALA A 358 -37.83 -21.11 -15.91
N LEU A 359 -37.61 -20.33 -16.98
CA LEU A 359 -36.66 -19.23 -17.00
C LEU A 359 -36.97 -18.18 -15.95
N GLY A 360 -38.23 -17.75 -15.85
CA GLY A 360 -38.69 -16.80 -14.84
C GLY A 360 -38.42 -17.29 -13.42
N SER A 361 -38.65 -18.58 -13.16
CA SER A 361 -38.35 -19.21 -11.87
C SER A 361 -36.85 -19.22 -11.57
N LEU A 362 -36.02 -19.57 -12.56
CA LEU A 362 -34.55 -19.58 -12.42
C LEU A 362 -33.96 -18.20 -12.14
N VAL A 363 -34.53 -17.13 -12.72
CA VAL A 363 -34.08 -15.75 -12.47
C VAL A 363 -34.83 -15.05 -11.33
N GLU A 364 -35.65 -15.81 -10.57
CA GLU A 364 -36.45 -15.34 -9.43
C GLU A 364 -37.37 -14.16 -9.77
N MET A 365 -37.95 -14.17 -10.97
CA MET A 365 -38.97 -13.19 -11.36
C MET A 365 -40.36 -13.69 -10.95
N LYS A 366 -40.95 -12.99 -9.97
CA LYS A 366 -42.32 -13.23 -9.51
C LYS A 366 -43.29 -12.68 -10.55
N GLU A 367 -43.75 -13.58 -11.41
CA GLU A 367 -44.81 -13.40 -12.41
C GLU A 367 -44.41 -12.59 -13.65
N LEU A 368 -44.49 -13.25 -14.81
CA LEU A 368 -44.31 -12.63 -16.11
C LEU A 368 -45.68 -12.32 -16.71
N SER A 369 -45.83 -11.16 -17.36
CA SER A 369 -47.07 -10.81 -18.04
C SER A 369 -47.26 -11.61 -19.33
N GLY A 370 -48.50 -11.92 -19.70
CA GLY A 370 -48.82 -12.59 -20.97
C GLY A 370 -48.74 -14.12 -20.94
N MET A 371 -48.87 -14.75 -19.75
CA MET A 371 -48.87 -16.22 -19.59
C MET A 371 -50.21 -16.88 -19.95
N GLN A 372 -51.13 -16.14 -20.55
CA GLN A 372 -52.44 -16.65 -20.96
C GLN A 372 -52.35 -17.35 -22.33
N PRO A 373 -53.03 -18.49 -22.54
CA PRO A 373 -53.13 -19.14 -23.84
C PRO A 373 -53.86 -18.27 -24.87
N LEU A 374 -53.47 -18.35 -26.15
CA LEU A 374 -54.00 -17.53 -27.25
C LEU A 374 -55.21 -18.17 -27.95
N GLN A 375 -55.46 -19.46 -27.75
CA GLN A 375 -56.46 -20.29 -28.46
C GLN A 375 -57.87 -19.71 -28.55
N HIS A 376 -58.32 -18.96 -27.54
CA HIS A 376 -59.72 -18.50 -27.43
C HIS A 376 -59.85 -16.97 -27.39
N LEU A 377 -58.78 -16.25 -27.74
CA LEU A 377 -58.73 -14.79 -27.63
C LEU A 377 -59.07 -14.06 -28.95
N PRO A 378 -59.89 -12.98 -28.89
CA PRO A 378 -60.08 -12.07 -30.01
C PRO A 378 -58.75 -11.51 -30.53
N GLN A 379 -58.69 -11.13 -31.81
CA GLN A 379 -57.47 -10.64 -32.46
C GLN A 379 -56.81 -9.47 -31.69
N GLU A 380 -57.61 -8.53 -31.16
CA GLU A 380 -57.11 -7.41 -30.36
C GLU A 380 -56.46 -7.88 -29.05
N ARG A 381 -57.09 -8.80 -28.32
CA ARG A 381 -56.52 -9.40 -27.11
C ARG A 381 -55.26 -10.21 -27.39
N ARG A 382 -55.18 -10.88 -28.54
CA ARG A 382 -53.95 -11.59 -28.97
C ARG A 382 -52.79 -10.63 -29.20
N ALA A 383 -53.05 -9.46 -29.80
CA ALA A 383 -52.03 -8.42 -29.96
C ALA A 383 -51.56 -7.86 -28.60
N GLU A 384 -52.49 -7.65 -27.65
CA GLU A 384 -52.16 -7.23 -26.27
C GLU A 384 -51.28 -8.25 -25.55
N VAL A 385 -51.66 -9.54 -25.58
CA VAL A 385 -50.87 -10.63 -24.97
C VAL A 385 -49.50 -10.74 -25.65
N GLY A 386 -49.42 -10.58 -26.97
CA GLY A 386 -48.15 -10.52 -27.70
C GLY A 386 -47.22 -9.41 -27.19
N LEU A 387 -47.76 -8.20 -26.98
CA LEU A 387 -47.00 -7.08 -26.42
C LEU A 387 -46.57 -7.35 -24.97
N GLN A 388 -47.42 -7.97 -24.16
CA GLN A 388 -47.08 -8.37 -22.78
C GLN A 388 -45.95 -9.42 -22.76
N ARG A 389 -45.99 -10.41 -23.65
CA ARG A 389 -44.94 -11.42 -23.82
C ARG A 389 -43.62 -10.77 -24.24
N GLN A 390 -43.66 -9.81 -25.16
CA GLN A 390 -42.46 -9.08 -25.59
C GLN A 390 -41.84 -8.26 -24.45
N LYS A 391 -42.67 -7.55 -23.66
CA LYS A 391 -42.21 -6.83 -22.46
C LYS A 391 -41.62 -7.76 -21.40
N ALA A 392 -42.25 -8.92 -21.17
CA ALA A 392 -41.74 -9.94 -20.26
C ALA A 392 -40.37 -10.49 -20.70
N LEU A 393 -40.21 -10.78 -21.99
CA LEU A 393 -38.93 -11.20 -22.58
C LEU A 393 -37.85 -10.12 -22.41
N GLU A 394 -38.19 -8.85 -22.62
CA GLU A 394 -37.24 -7.75 -22.46
C GLU A 394 -36.80 -7.60 -20.99
N LEU A 395 -37.72 -7.76 -20.05
CA LEU A 395 -37.41 -7.75 -18.61
C LEU A 395 -36.51 -8.94 -18.22
N LEU A 396 -36.83 -10.13 -18.71
CA LEU A 396 -35.99 -11.33 -18.52
C LEU A 396 -34.58 -11.10 -19.06
N TYR A 397 -34.47 -10.59 -20.29
CA TYR A 397 -33.18 -10.29 -20.91
C TYR A 397 -32.37 -9.29 -20.08
N LYS A 398 -32.99 -8.18 -19.64
CA LYS A 398 -32.34 -7.18 -18.78
C LYS A 398 -31.87 -7.80 -17.47
N LYS A 399 -32.70 -8.64 -16.84
CA LYS A 399 -32.37 -9.34 -15.59
C LYS A 399 -31.18 -10.30 -15.78
N ILE A 400 -31.22 -11.12 -16.82
CA ILE A 400 -30.14 -12.06 -17.18
C ILE A 400 -28.85 -11.29 -17.45
N ARG A 401 -28.91 -10.21 -18.24
CA ARG A 401 -27.74 -9.38 -18.54
C ARG A 401 -27.14 -8.75 -17.28
N ASN A 402 -27.97 -8.26 -16.37
CA ASN A 402 -27.51 -7.72 -15.10
C ASN A 402 -26.86 -8.80 -14.21
N LEU A 403 -27.41 -10.02 -14.21
CA LEU A 403 -26.82 -11.16 -13.50
C LEU A 403 -25.48 -11.57 -14.11
N GLN A 404 -25.36 -11.61 -15.44
CA GLN A 404 -24.10 -11.86 -16.15
C GLN A 404 -23.03 -10.84 -15.77
N VAL A 405 -23.32 -9.55 -15.88
CA VAL A 405 -22.35 -8.50 -15.51
C VAL A 405 -21.97 -8.57 -14.03
N ARG A 406 -22.91 -8.91 -13.14
CA ARG A 406 -22.63 -9.09 -11.72
C ARG A 406 -21.77 -10.32 -11.46
N LEU A 407 -21.93 -11.38 -12.24
CA LEU A 407 -21.13 -12.60 -12.17
C LEU A 407 -19.70 -12.32 -12.66
N GLU A 408 -19.55 -11.71 -13.84
CA GLU A 408 -18.25 -11.31 -14.41
C GLU A 408 -17.42 -10.47 -13.42
N ARG A 409 -18.04 -9.47 -12.78
CA ARG A 409 -17.37 -8.66 -11.75
C ARG A 409 -16.95 -9.46 -10.52
N LYS A 410 -17.74 -10.47 -10.12
CA LYS A 410 -17.37 -11.36 -9.00
C LYS A 410 -16.23 -12.29 -9.39
N GLU A 411 -16.22 -12.81 -10.61
CA GLU A 411 -15.13 -13.63 -11.14
C GLU A 411 -13.82 -12.83 -11.23
N GLU A 412 -13.86 -11.59 -11.69
CA GLU A 412 -12.70 -10.68 -11.68
C GLU A 412 -12.17 -10.45 -10.27
N MET A 413 -13.07 -10.23 -9.30
CA MET A 413 -12.69 -10.08 -7.89
C MET A 413 -12.04 -11.37 -7.35
N LEU A 414 -12.59 -12.54 -7.69
CA LEU A 414 -12.03 -13.83 -7.29
C LEU A 414 -10.63 -14.06 -7.88
N LYS A 415 -10.42 -13.72 -9.15
CA LYS A 415 -9.07 -13.74 -9.77
C LYS A 415 -8.08 -12.84 -9.02
N GLY A 416 -8.52 -11.69 -8.53
CA GLY A 416 -7.71 -10.82 -7.68
C GLY A 416 -7.33 -11.46 -6.34
N TYR A 417 -8.26 -12.19 -5.71
CA TYR A 417 -7.98 -12.95 -4.49
C TYR A 417 -7.04 -14.13 -4.74
N GLU A 418 -7.22 -14.88 -5.83
CA GLU A 418 -6.31 -15.94 -6.25
C GLU A 418 -4.87 -15.39 -6.34
N GLY A 419 -4.68 -14.31 -7.10
CA GLY A 419 -3.36 -13.67 -7.22
C GLY A 419 -2.77 -13.21 -5.88
N SER A 420 -3.60 -12.69 -4.97
CA SER A 420 -3.17 -12.31 -3.61
C SER A 420 -2.73 -13.53 -2.78
N VAL A 421 -3.43 -14.66 -2.93
CA VAL A 421 -3.07 -15.92 -2.27
C VAL A 421 -1.79 -16.50 -2.88
N GLU A 422 -1.59 -16.44 -4.19
CA GLU A 422 -0.32 -16.81 -4.82
C GLU A 422 0.85 -15.97 -4.30
N GLN A 423 0.68 -14.65 -4.20
CA GLN A 423 1.69 -13.76 -3.62
C GLN A 423 2.00 -14.13 -2.16
N LEU A 424 0.98 -14.43 -1.36
CA LEU A 424 1.17 -14.86 0.02
C LEU A 424 1.96 -16.18 0.10
N ARG A 425 1.68 -17.14 -0.78
CA ARG A 425 2.45 -18.41 -0.86
C ARG A 425 3.91 -18.15 -1.22
N GLN A 426 4.17 -17.25 -2.16
CA GLN A 426 5.55 -16.87 -2.54
C GLN A 426 6.28 -16.19 -1.38
N SER A 427 5.63 -15.25 -0.69
CA SER A 427 6.17 -14.57 0.49
C SER A 427 6.45 -15.55 1.64
N GLN A 428 5.55 -16.51 1.86
CA GLN A 428 5.78 -17.55 2.86
C GLN A 428 6.96 -18.45 2.49
N ALA A 429 7.13 -18.78 1.21
CA ALA A 429 8.28 -19.56 0.74
C ALA A 429 9.59 -18.79 0.91
N SER A 430 9.63 -17.48 0.61
CA SER A 430 10.83 -16.67 0.83
C SER A 430 11.15 -16.51 2.31
N LEU A 431 10.13 -16.35 3.17
CA LEU A 431 10.32 -16.31 4.62
C LEU A 431 10.94 -17.61 5.15
N ARG A 432 10.47 -18.77 4.69
CA ARG A 432 11.05 -20.07 5.08
C ARG A 432 12.53 -20.19 4.70
N ARG A 433 12.90 -19.77 3.48
CA ARG A 433 14.32 -19.74 3.07
C ARG A 433 15.16 -18.83 3.96
N CYS A 434 14.65 -17.64 4.26
CA CYS A 434 15.34 -16.72 5.17
C CYS A 434 15.49 -17.31 6.58
N GLN A 435 14.48 -18.03 7.08
CA GLN A 435 14.57 -18.74 8.36
C GLN A 435 15.62 -19.86 8.34
N GLU A 436 15.69 -20.62 7.25
CA GLU A 436 16.71 -21.67 7.05
C GLU A 436 18.11 -21.05 7.01
N GLU A 437 18.30 -19.95 6.26
CA GLU A 437 19.56 -19.21 6.22
C GLU A 437 19.97 -18.67 7.60
N MET A 438 19.03 -18.10 8.36
CA MET A 438 19.27 -17.63 9.72
C MET A 438 19.70 -18.79 10.64
N SER A 439 19.03 -19.94 10.57
CA SER A 439 19.42 -21.11 11.36
C SER A 439 20.82 -21.63 10.99
N SER A 440 21.18 -21.60 9.71
CA SER A 440 22.52 -21.98 9.25
C SER A 440 23.60 -21.02 9.78
N LEU A 441 23.31 -19.71 9.79
CA LEU A 441 24.22 -18.70 10.32
C LEU A 441 24.35 -18.78 11.85
N GLU A 442 23.27 -19.12 12.56
CA GLU A 442 23.32 -19.39 14.00
C GLU A 442 24.23 -20.59 14.30
N ASP A 443 24.08 -21.70 13.56
CA ASP A 443 24.96 -22.86 13.70
C ASP A 443 26.43 -22.53 13.39
N GLU A 444 26.68 -21.73 12.36
CA GLU A 444 28.04 -21.27 12.00
C GLU A 444 28.64 -20.39 13.10
N ALA A 445 27.87 -19.45 13.64
CA ALA A 445 28.30 -18.60 14.75
C ALA A 445 28.61 -19.41 16.01
N HIS A 446 27.83 -20.46 16.29
CA HIS A 446 28.11 -21.40 17.38
C HIS A 446 29.43 -22.16 17.15
N ARG A 447 29.65 -22.72 15.96
CA ARG A 447 30.91 -23.38 15.61
C ARG A 447 32.11 -22.45 15.75
N GLU A 448 32.02 -21.23 15.21
CA GLU A 448 33.08 -20.23 15.37
C GLU A 448 33.35 -19.88 16.84
N ALA A 449 32.31 -19.82 17.68
CA ALA A 449 32.46 -19.54 19.10
C ALA A 449 33.22 -20.66 19.82
N GLU A 450 32.94 -21.92 19.47
CA GLU A 450 33.67 -23.09 19.96
C GLU A 450 35.14 -23.07 19.53
N GLU A 451 35.41 -22.79 18.25
CA GLU A 451 36.77 -22.66 17.73
C GLU A 451 37.54 -21.53 18.44
N LYS A 452 36.91 -20.36 18.63
CA LYS A 452 37.49 -19.24 19.37
C LYS A 452 37.80 -19.62 20.81
N ALA A 453 36.95 -20.42 21.46
CA ALA A 453 37.19 -20.91 22.82
C ALA A 453 38.40 -21.86 22.87
N LEU A 454 38.48 -22.82 21.95
CA LEU A 454 39.61 -23.76 21.85
C LEU A 454 40.93 -23.04 21.56
N LEU A 455 40.92 -22.05 20.67
CA LEU A 455 42.10 -21.24 20.36
C LEU A 455 42.57 -20.40 21.56
N ARG A 456 41.64 -19.83 22.33
CA ARG A 456 41.96 -19.11 23.58
C ARG A 456 42.62 -20.06 24.59
N GLU A 457 42.07 -21.25 24.77
CA GLU A 457 42.64 -22.24 25.68
C GLU A 457 44.05 -22.68 25.23
N ALA A 458 44.26 -22.93 23.93
CA ALA A 458 45.57 -23.26 23.39
C ALA A 458 46.60 -22.14 23.61
N LEU A 459 46.17 -20.88 23.44
CA LEU A 459 46.99 -19.70 23.67
C LEU A 459 47.37 -19.55 25.15
N GLU A 460 46.43 -19.75 26.07
CA GLU A 460 46.69 -19.75 27.52
C GLU A 460 47.69 -20.85 27.90
N ARG A 461 47.52 -22.07 27.36
CA ARG A 461 48.47 -23.18 27.58
C ARG A 461 49.88 -22.84 27.11
N MET A 462 50.03 -22.24 25.92
CA MET A 462 51.35 -21.81 25.42
C MET A 462 51.97 -20.70 26.28
N GLN A 463 51.16 -19.73 26.74
CA GLN A 463 51.65 -18.67 27.62
C GLN A 463 52.19 -19.24 28.93
N LEU A 464 51.46 -20.17 29.55
CA LEU A 464 51.92 -20.87 30.76
C LEU A 464 53.23 -21.63 30.53
N GLN A 465 53.37 -22.32 29.39
CA GLN A 465 54.62 -23.00 29.02
C GLN A 465 55.78 -22.02 28.84
N LEU A 466 55.54 -20.92 28.12
CA LEU A 466 56.54 -19.87 27.89
C LEU A 466 57.01 -19.24 29.21
N ASP A 467 56.10 -18.97 30.14
CA ASP A 467 56.44 -18.39 31.43
C ASP A 467 57.20 -19.37 32.32
N ARG A 468 56.89 -20.66 32.26
CA ARG A 468 57.69 -21.72 32.90
C ARG A 468 59.11 -21.75 32.34
N GLU A 469 59.27 -21.73 31.02
CA GLU A 469 60.57 -21.66 30.32
C GLU A 469 61.36 -20.41 30.72
N LYS A 470 60.72 -19.23 30.74
CA LYS A 470 61.36 -17.98 31.19
C LYS A 470 61.88 -18.10 32.62
N ARG A 471 61.08 -18.65 33.54
CA ARG A 471 61.49 -18.88 34.94
C ARG A 471 62.67 -19.85 35.03
N LEU A 472 62.65 -20.96 34.29
CA LEU A 472 63.77 -21.91 34.23
C LEU A 472 65.04 -21.27 33.67
N ARG A 473 64.95 -20.50 32.59
CA ARG A 473 66.09 -19.75 32.02
C ARG A 473 66.65 -18.72 32.99
N GLN A 474 65.80 -18.01 33.73
CA GLN A 474 66.23 -17.08 34.78
C GLN A 474 66.96 -17.81 35.92
N ALA A 475 66.42 -18.95 36.38
CA ALA A 475 67.06 -19.77 37.40
C ALA A 475 68.44 -20.29 36.93
N ALA A 476 68.53 -20.80 35.71
CA ALA A 476 69.79 -21.27 35.11
C ALA A 476 70.84 -20.16 34.96
N LYS A 477 70.41 -18.93 34.62
CA LYS A 477 71.31 -17.76 34.60
C LYS A 477 71.85 -17.42 35.99
N ARG A 478 71.03 -17.56 37.04
CA ARG A 478 71.45 -17.31 38.44
C ARG A 478 72.41 -18.37 38.98
N HIS A 479 72.39 -19.60 38.45
CA HIS A 479 73.30 -20.69 38.85
C HIS A 479 74.63 -20.69 38.07
N LYS A 480 74.79 -19.81 37.07
CA LYS A 480 76.03 -19.66 36.26
C LYS A 480 76.93 -18.52 36.73
N VAL A 481 76.56 -17.85 37.83
CA VAL A 481 77.38 -16.87 38.57
C VAL A 481 77.79 -17.54 39.87
#